data_AF-A0A7C1SXY7-F1
#
_entry.id   AF-A0A7C1SXY7-F1
#
_cell.length_a   1.000
_cell.length_b   1.000
_cell.length_c   1.000
_cell.angle_alpha   90.00
_cell.angle_beta   90.00
_cell.angle_gamma   90.00
#
_symmetry.space_group_name_H-M   'P 1'
#
loop_
_entity.id
_entity.type
_entity.pdbx_description
1 polymer ?
#
loop_
_entity_poly.entity_id
_entity_poly.type
_entity_poly.pdbx_seq_one_letter_code
_entity_poly.pdbx_strand_id
1 'polypeptide(L)'
;MVNVKKVSWVLLYLTAFIPAGFSFYYFSEKNLLSALVAFSISMLIYTLLIIKDLRFLSSISFFTLFFMSLTAFGIAGNKSDVIFSSAFDEKAFMLIMVSALPFFLINSFYWLKTKQGVKKLISLVCIFLVVLMLVIFGTGSPAYYQNFIYTRVNILILSIFSILLIIEKKKILGILGIFLSIGILLLSADMFANKTYTLEDTEQKEIIAYIDPLAKEMFGYYNKKDYDNFCKYCGAVLNNMLIRNPIKNTRDVLGPYVYFNEPSNVIRKGGRFYVEYPVQFQNGEGLTYLTFVIEDISSDPSIYGFALSDKQEE
;
A
#
# COMPACT_ATOMS: atom_id res chain seq x y z
N MET A 1 -4.93 45.67 -31.27
CA MET A 1 -4.31 45.51 -29.94
C MET A 1 -4.53 44.09 -29.46
N VAL A 2 -3.46 43.29 -29.36
CA VAL A 2 -3.54 41.95 -28.75
C VAL A 2 -3.76 42.13 -27.25
N ASN A 3 -4.83 41.54 -26.72
CA ASN A 3 -5.17 41.66 -25.32
C ASN A 3 -4.16 40.83 -24.50
N VAL A 4 -3.14 41.49 -23.95
CA VAL A 4 -1.99 40.88 -23.23
C VAL A 4 -2.43 39.86 -22.17
N LYS A 5 -3.57 40.12 -21.50
CA LYS A 5 -4.15 39.18 -20.53
C LYS A 5 -4.60 37.86 -21.18
N LYS A 6 -5.22 37.89 -22.36
CA LYS A 6 -5.63 36.66 -23.07
C LYS A 6 -4.43 35.84 -23.52
N VAL A 7 -3.37 36.50 -23.97
CA VAL A 7 -2.11 35.83 -24.38
C VAL A 7 -1.45 35.13 -23.20
N SER A 8 -1.42 35.77 -22.03
CA SER A 8 -0.88 35.18 -20.80
C SER A 8 -1.62 33.89 -20.38
N TRP A 9 -2.95 33.85 -20.49
CA TRP A 9 -3.72 32.64 -20.15
C TRP A 9 -3.52 31.49 -21.14
N VAL A 10 -3.38 31.80 -22.43
CA VAL A 10 -3.06 30.80 -23.46
C VAL A 10 -1.65 30.25 -23.26
N LEU A 11 -0.68 31.12 -22.93
CA LEU A 11 0.68 30.70 -22.55
C LEU A 11 0.65 29.78 -21.34
N LEU A 12 -0.13 30.12 -20.30
CA LEU A 12 -0.27 29.28 -19.12
C LEU A 12 -0.85 27.90 -19.44
N TYR A 13 -1.84 27.84 -20.34
CA TYR A 13 -2.40 26.58 -20.85
C TYR A 13 -1.34 25.74 -21.59
N LEU A 14 -0.56 26.38 -22.47
CA LEU A 14 0.50 25.70 -23.22
C LEU A 14 1.63 25.22 -22.30
N THR A 15 2.01 26.01 -21.29
CA THR A 15 3.06 25.63 -20.34
C THR A 15 2.69 24.41 -19.51
N ALA A 16 1.40 24.13 -19.32
CA ALA A 16 0.94 22.94 -18.59
C ALA A 16 1.19 21.62 -19.34
N PHE A 17 1.42 21.65 -20.66
CA PHE A 17 1.80 20.46 -21.43
C PHE A 17 3.23 19.99 -21.12
N ILE A 18 4.13 20.90 -20.74
CA ILE A 18 5.51 20.57 -20.41
C ILE A 18 5.57 19.61 -19.21
N PRO A 19 5.03 19.94 -18.03
CA PRO A 19 5.00 19.02 -16.90
C PRO A 19 4.10 17.80 -17.16
N ALA A 20 3.06 17.90 -18.00
CA ALA A 20 2.32 16.73 -18.45
C ALA A 20 3.21 15.73 -19.22
N GLY A 21 3.98 16.21 -20.20
CA GLY A 21 4.93 15.39 -20.97
C GLY A 21 5.99 14.75 -20.08
N PHE A 22 6.57 15.52 -19.15
CA PHE A 22 7.48 14.99 -18.14
C PHE A 22 6.82 13.92 -17.27
N SER A 23 5.55 14.11 -16.87
CA SER A 23 4.85 13.11 -16.07
C SER A 23 4.75 11.77 -16.80
N PHE A 24 4.35 11.77 -18.08
CA PHE A 24 4.25 10.55 -18.88
C PHE A 24 5.61 9.90 -19.16
N TYR A 25 6.64 10.70 -19.41
CA TYR A 25 8.01 10.21 -19.55
C TYR A 25 8.49 9.52 -18.27
N TYR A 26 8.33 10.17 -17.12
CA TYR A 26 8.76 9.60 -15.83
C TYR A 26 7.92 8.42 -15.37
N PHE A 27 6.64 8.34 -15.76
CA PHE A 27 5.84 7.12 -15.59
C PHE A 27 6.47 5.93 -16.33
N SER A 28 7.10 6.15 -17.49
CA SER A 28 7.80 5.10 -18.25
C SER A 28 9.19 4.74 -17.69
N GLU A 29 9.93 5.73 -17.16
CA GLU A 29 11.28 5.53 -16.62
C GLU A 29 11.34 5.10 -15.15
N LYS A 30 10.21 4.72 -14.57
CA LYS A 30 10.13 4.30 -13.15
C LYS A 30 10.48 5.41 -12.13
N ASN A 31 10.62 6.68 -12.55
CA ASN A 31 10.87 7.83 -11.67
C ASN A 31 9.54 8.43 -11.16
N LEU A 32 8.91 7.67 -10.28
CA LEU A 32 7.54 7.86 -9.80
C LEU A 32 7.29 9.19 -9.06
N LEU A 33 8.23 9.66 -8.25
CA LEU A 33 8.09 10.94 -7.53
C LEU A 33 8.08 12.13 -8.50
N SER A 34 8.99 12.13 -9.47
CA SER A 34 9.06 13.16 -10.50
C SER A 34 7.81 13.16 -11.38
N ALA A 35 7.28 11.97 -11.69
CA ALA A 35 6.01 11.82 -12.39
C ALA A 35 4.85 12.46 -11.62
N LEU A 36 4.74 12.21 -10.30
CA LEU A 36 3.69 12.77 -9.45
C LEU A 36 3.74 14.30 -9.39
N VAL A 37 4.93 14.86 -9.16
CA VAL A 37 5.12 16.32 -9.05
C VAL A 37 4.74 16.98 -10.36
N ALA A 38 5.22 16.47 -11.49
CA ALA A 38 4.92 17.01 -12.81
C ALA A 38 3.42 16.88 -13.15
N PHE A 39 2.80 15.74 -12.85
CA PHE A 39 1.36 15.54 -13.04
C PHE A 39 0.54 16.53 -12.19
N SER A 40 0.89 16.69 -10.91
CA SER A 40 0.18 17.59 -9.99
C SER A 40 0.28 19.05 -10.41
N ILE A 41 1.45 19.49 -10.89
CA ILE A 41 1.64 20.85 -11.43
C ILE A 41 0.74 21.08 -12.64
N SER A 42 0.71 20.13 -13.59
CA SER A 42 -0.13 20.24 -14.78
C SER A 42 -1.62 20.30 -14.42
N MET A 43 -2.06 19.41 -13.52
CA MET A 43 -3.43 19.37 -13.00
C MET A 43 -3.83 20.68 -12.32
N LEU A 44 -2.95 21.26 -11.52
CA LEU A 44 -3.20 22.51 -10.82
C LEU A 44 -3.35 23.68 -11.80
N ILE A 45 -2.53 23.75 -12.84
CA ILE A 45 -2.63 24.78 -13.87
C ILE A 45 -3.97 24.66 -14.64
N TYR A 46 -4.31 23.47 -15.13
CA TYR A 46 -5.59 23.28 -15.84
C TYR A 46 -6.79 23.59 -14.94
N THR A 47 -6.71 23.23 -13.65
CA THR A 47 -7.73 23.59 -12.66
C THR A 47 -7.91 25.10 -12.51
N LEU A 48 -6.81 25.85 -12.40
CA LEU A 48 -6.87 27.31 -12.30
C LEU A 48 -7.54 27.93 -13.53
N LEU A 49 -7.23 27.42 -14.73
CA LEU A 49 -7.83 27.87 -15.98
C LEU A 49 -9.33 27.57 -16.05
N ILE A 50 -9.74 26.41 -15.53
CA ILE A 50 -11.13 26.00 -15.41
C ILE A 50 -11.88 26.95 -14.45
N ILE A 51 -11.32 27.20 -13.26
CA ILE A 51 -11.91 28.06 -12.21
C ILE A 51 -12.07 29.50 -12.70
N LYS A 52 -11.14 30.01 -13.51
CA LYS A 52 -11.23 31.36 -14.08
C LYS A 52 -12.34 31.53 -15.12
N ASP A 53 -13.00 30.43 -15.53
CA ASP A 53 -14.11 30.38 -16.50
C ASP A 53 -13.87 31.22 -17.76
N LEU A 54 -12.68 31.08 -18.33
CA LEU A 54 -12.29 31.73 -19.58
C LEU A 54 -12.94 31.02 -20.78
N ARG A 55 -14.28 31.01 -20.86
CA ARG A 55 -15.13 30.37 -21.89
C ARG A 55 -14.49 29.14 -22.57
N PHE A 56 -13.84 29.37 -23.72
CA PHE A 56 -13.21 28.34 -24.55
C PHE A 56 -12.02 27.64 -23.86
N LEU A 57 -11.16 28.42 -23.20
CA LEU A 57 -9.97 27.91 -22.52
C LEU A 57 -10.33 27.04 -21.31
N SER A 58 -11.42 27.38 -20.60
CA SER A 58 -11.96 26.57 -19.50
C SER A 58 -12.46 25.21 -20.01
N SER A 59 -13.21 25.20 -21.12
CA SER A 59 -13.69 23.94 -21.73
C SER A 59 -12.53 23.07 -22.23
N ILE A 60 -11.53 23.64 -22.91
CA ILE A 60 -10.38 22.87 -23.38
C ILE A 60 -9.57 22.33 -22.20
N SER A 61 -9.25 23.16 -21.20
CA SER A 61 -8.52 22.73 -20.01
C SER A 61 -9.23 21.59 -19.29
N PHE A 62 -10.57 21.63 -19.25
CA PHE A 62 -11.39 20.55 -18.71
C PHE A 62 -11.20 19.24 -19.47
N PHE A 63 -11.32 19.26 -20.81
CA PHE A 63 -11.12 18.05 -21.62
C PHE A 63 -9.68 17.51 -21.52
N THR A 64 -8.69 18.39 -21.54
CA THR A 64 -7.28 18.00 -21.39
C THR A 64 -7.03 17.33 -20.04
N LEU A 65 -7.57 17.88 -18.95
CA LEU A 65 -7.50 17.30 -17.61
C LEU A 65 -8.19 15.93 -17.54
N PHE A 66 -9.36 15.78 -18.18
CA PHE A 66 -10.08 14.51 -18.28
C PHE A 66 -9.27 13.43 -19.01
N PHE A 67 -8.80 13.72 -20.22
CA PHE A 67 -8.03 12.75 -21.01
C PHE A 67 -6.69 12.42 -20.38
N MET A 68 -5.96 13.39 -19.82
CA MET A 68 -4.72 13.08 -19.09
C MET A 68 -4.95 12.16 -17.90
N SER A 69 -6.05 12.38 -17.17
CA SER A 69 -6.39 11.52 -16.03
C SER A 69 -6.71 10.11 -16.51
N LEU A 70 -7.52 9.95 -17.58
CA LEU A 70 -7.76 8.65 -18.20
C LEU A 70 -6.49 7.97 -18.68
N THR A 71 -5.56 8.70 -19.30
CA THR A 71 -4.28 8.13 -19.75
C THR A 71 -3.42 7.70 -18.57
N ALA A 72 -3.34 8.50 -17.51
CA ALA A 72 -2.66 8.13 -16.28
C ALA A 72 -3.27 6.86 -15.67
N PHE A 73 -4.60 6.76 -15.62
CA PHE A 73 -5.33 5.56 -15.18
C PHE A 73 -5.19 4.36 -16.14
N GLY A 74 -5.01 4.57 -17.43
CA GLY A 74 -4.80 3.51 -18.40
C GLY A 74 -3.41 2.89 -18.28
N ILE A 75 -2.37 3.73 -18.20
CA ILE A 75 -0.98 3.31 -17.96
C ILE A 75 -0.88 2.53 -16.63
N ALA A 76 -1.67 2.97 -15.66
CA ALA A 76 -1.82 2.39 -14.36
C ALA A 76 -2.49 1.01 -14.30
N GLY A 77 -3.66 0.89 -14.93
CA GLY A 77 -4.48 -0.32 -14.90
C GLY A 77 -3.79 -1.50 -15.57
N ASN A 78 -2.84 -1.25 -16.47
CA ASN A 78 -2.07 -2.28 -17.15
C ASN A 78 -1.06 -3.03 -16.24
N LYS A 79 -1.01 -2.70 -14.94
CA LYS A 79 -0.14 -3.32 -13.94
C LYS A 79 -0.89 -4.10 -12.86
N SER A 80 -2.21 -4.26 -12.98
CA SER A 80 -3.02 -4.95 -11.99
C SER A 80 -3.05 -6.47 -12.22
N ASP A 81 -1.92 -7.14 -12.05
CA ASP A 81 -1.96 -8.58 -11.80
C ASP A 81 -2.39 -8.85 -10.35
N VAL A 82 -2.93 -10.05 -10.12
CA VAL A 82 -3.61 -10.53 -8.91
C VAL A 82 -2.72 -10.54 -7.64
N ILE A 83 -1.45 -10.17 -7.77
CA ILE A 83 -0.48 -9.92 -6.70
C ILE A 83 0.48 -8.86 -7.27
N PHE A 84 0.82 -7.80 -6.54
CA PHE A 84 1.88 -6.89 -7.03
C PHE A 84 3.18 -7.70 -7.15
N SER A 85 3.68 -7.85 -8.36
CA SER A 85 4.90 -8.62 -8.68
C SER A 85 6.19 -7.93 -8.25
N SER A 86 6.10 -6.69 -7.73
CA SER A 86 7.22 -5.95 -7.14
C SER A 86 6.76 -4.77 -6.29
N ALA A 87 7.61 -4.35 -5.34
CA ALA A 87 7.45 -3.09 -4.60
C ALA A 87 7.39 -1.86 -5.52
N PHE A 88 7.89 -1.97 -6.76
CA PHE A 88 7.78 -0.92 -7.77
C PHE A 88 6.35 -0.83 -8.35
N ASP A 89 5.70 -1.97 -8.60
CA ASP A 89 4.33 -2.00 -9.11
C ASP A 89 3.32 -1.58 -8.04
N GLU A 90 3.61 -1.89 -6.78
CA GLU A 90 2.90 -1.37 -5.61
C GLU A 90 3.03 0.16 -5.49
N LYS A 91 4.26 0.71 -5.60
CA LYS A 91 4.50 2.16 -5.61
C LYS A 91 3.80 2.86 -6.78
N ALA A 92 3.81 2.25 -7.96
CA ALA A 92 3.12 2.78 -9.13
C ALA A 92 1.61 2.85 -8.83
N PHE A 93 1.01 1.74 -8.41
CA PHE A 93 -0.40 1.63 -8.03
C PHE A 93 -0.82 2.68 -6.99
N MET A 94 -0.03 2.87 -5.94
CA MET A 94 -0.29 3.90 -4.93
C MET A 94 -0.32 5.31 -5.52
N LEU A 95 0.57 5.59 -6.46
CA LEU A 95 0.70 6.90 -7.09
C LEU A 95 -0.54 7.27 -7.92
N ILE A 96 -1.21 6.26 -8.46
CA ILE A 96 -2.43 6.36 -9.27
C ILE A 96 -3.63 6.65 -8.38
N MET A 97 -3.69 5.99 -7.23
CA MET A 97 -4.68 6.27 -6.19
C MET A 97 -4.53 7.69 -5.64
N VAL A 98 -3.29 8.16 -5.46
CA VAL A 98 -3.02 9.54 -5.04
C VAL A 98 -3.36 10.54 -6.16
N SER A 99 -3.08 10.24 -7.42
CA SER A 99 -3.36 11.14 -8.55
C SER A 99 -4.86 11.27 -8.87
N ALA A 100 -5.66 10.25 -8.53
CA ALA A 100 -7.12 10.30 -8.57
C ALA A 100 -7.71 11.39 -7.65
N LEU A 101 -7.01 11.71 -6.56
CA LEU A 101 -7.52 12.55 -5.49
C LEU A 101 -7.56 14.04 -5.87
N PRO A 102 -6.49 14.65 -6.42
CA PRO A 102 -6.57 15.96 -7.06
C PRO A 102 -7.71 16.03 -8.06
N PHE A 103 -7.86 15.02 -8.93
CA PHE A 103 -8.92 15.02 -9.95
C PHE A 103 -10.33 15.01 -9.32
N PHE A 104 -10.56 14.24 -8.24
CA PHE A 104 -11.80 14.27 -7.45
C PHE A 104 -12.06 15.66 -6.85
N LEU A 105 -11.06 16.25 -6.18
CA LEU A 105 -11.19 17.55 -5.51
C LEU A 105 -11.45 18.68 -6.50
N ILE A 106 -10.74 18.68 -7.63
CA ILE A 106 -10.87 19.66 -8.71
C ILE A 106 -12.29 19.64 -9.29
N ASN A 107 -12.77 18.45 -9.65
CA ASN A 107 -14.12 18.30 -10.19
C ASN A 107 -15.17 18.68 -9.15
N SER A 108 -14.99 18.30 -7.90
CA SER A 108 -15.94 18.67 -6.85
C SER A 108 -15.96 20.18 -6.58
N PHE A 109 -14.81 20.85 -6.60
CA PHE A 109 -14.74 22.30 -6.49
C PHE A 109 -15.35 23.02 -7.70
N TYR A 110 -15.14 22.48 -8.91
CA TYR A 110 -15.75 23.01 -10.12
C TYR A 110 -17.28 22.87 -10.10
N TRP A 111 -17.78 21.71 -9.66
CA TRP A 111 -19.21 21.47 -9.47
C TRP A 111 -19.84 22.42 -8.45
N LEU A 112 -19.12 22.73 -7.37
CA LEU A 112 -19.52 23.73 -6.37
C LEU A 112 -19.66 25.14 -6.95
N LYS A 113 -18.69 25.58 -7.75
CA LYS A 113 -18.68 26.94 -8.33
C LYS A 113 -19.66 27.10 -9.50
N THR A 114 -19.98 26.03 -10.21
CA THR A 114 -20.85 26.07 -11.39
C THR A 114 -22.32 26.10 -10.99
N LYS A 115 -23.07 27.13 -11.39
CA LYS A 115 -24.48 27.30 -10.99
C LYS A 115 -25.40 26.25 -11.65
N GLN A 116 -25.41 26.12 -12.98
CA GLN A 116 -26.22 25.17 -13.76
C GLN A 116 -25.62 24.93 -15.16
N GLY A 117 -26.07 23.88 -15.86
CA GLY A 117 -25.74 23.58 -17.25
C GLY A 117 -24.89 22.32 -17.47
N VAL A 118 -24.58 22.03 -18.74
CA VAL A 118 -23.83 20.83 -19.19
C VAL A 118 -22.49 20.68 -18.47
N LYS A 119 -21.78 21.78 -18.22
CA LYS A 119 -20.53 21.81 -17.45
C LYS A 119 -20.66 21.19 -16.05
N LYS A 120 -21.79 21.44 -15.38
CA LYS A 120 -22.08 20.91 -14.05
C LYS A 120 -22.39 19.41 -14.09
N LEU A 121 -23.14 18.97 -15.09
CA LEU A 121 -23.45 17.56 -15.32
C LEU A 121 -22.16 16.76 -15.58
N ILE A 122 -21.32 17.25 -16.49
CA ILE A 122 -20.03 16.61 -16.83
C ILE A 122 -19.15 16.46 -15.59
N SER A 123 -19.07 17.51 -14.75
CA SER A 123 -18.31 17.45 -13.51
C SER A 123 -18.83 16.39 -12.54
N LEU A 124 -20.15 16.24 -12.43
CA LEU A 124 -20.77 15.21 -11.61
C LEU A 124 -20.50 13.80 -12.15
N VAL A 125 -20.54 13.61 -13.47
CA VAL A 125 -20.13 12.35 -14.13
C VAL A 125 -18.66 12.04 -13.82
N CYS A 126 -17.77 13.02 -13.86
CA CYS A 126 -16.36 12.82 -13.52
C CYS A 126 -16.16 12.43 -12.06
N ILE A 127 -16.86 13.08 -11.13
CA ILE A 127 -16.84 12.70 -9.70
C ILE A 127 -17.30 11.24 -9.55
N PHE A 128 -18.40 10.87 -10.19
CA PHE A 128 -18.90 9.50 -10.15
C PHE A 128 -17.91 8.50 -10.73
N LEU A 129 -17.27 8.80 -11.87
CA LEU A 129 -16.25 7.94 -12.48
C LEU A 129 -15.07 7.74 -11.54
N VAL A 130 -14.62 8.79 -10.84
CA VAL A 130 -13.52 8.64 -9.86
C VAL A 130 -13.93 7.75 -8.71
N VAL A 131 -15.12 7.97 -8.14
CA VAL A 131 -15.63 7.12 -7.06
C VAL A 131 -15.73 5.67 -7.53
N LEU A 132 -16.28 5.44 -8.72
CA LEU A 132 -16.39 4.11 -9.32
C LEU A 132 -15.01 3.47 -9.52
N MET A 133 -14.04 4.21 -10.03
CA MET A 133 -12.67 3.72 -10.20
C MET A 133 -12.03 3.40 -8.86
N LEU A 134 -12.13 4.28 -7.86
CA LEU A 134 -11.61 4.03 -6.51
C LEU A 134 -12.23 2.76 -5.90
N VAL A 135 -13.53 2.54 -6.12
CA VAL A 135 -14.22 1.30 -5.70
C VAL A 135 -13.65 0.10 -6.45
N ILE A 136 -13.61 0.13 -7.79
CA ILE A 136 -13.10 -0.98 -8.61
C ILE A 136 -11.64 -1.32 -8.23
N PHE A 137 -10.79 -0.31 -8.05
CA PHE A 137 -9.40 -0.51 -7.65
C PHE A 137 -9.28 -1.01 -6.20
N GLY A 138 -10.12 -0.51 -5.29
CA GLY A 138 -10.16 -0.94 -3.90
C GLY A 138 -10.66 -2.39 -3.73
N THR A 139 -11.65 -2.80 -4.53
CA THR A 139 -12.21 -4.17 -4.48
C THR A 139 -11.48 -5.16 -5.38
N GLY A 140 -10.87 -4.69 -6.46
CA GLY A 140 -10.23 -5.50 -7.49
C GLY A 140 -8.74 -5.72 -7.29
N SER A 141 -8.06 -4.93 -6.44
CA SER A 141 -6.65 -5.15 -6.11
C SER A 141 -6.52 -6.00 -4.84
N PRO A 142 -6.15 -7.28 -4.96
CA PRO A 142 -5.79 -8.15 -3.84
C PRO A 142 -4.51 -7.73 -3.11
N ALA A 143 -4.00 -6.51 -3.28
CA ALA A 143 -2.90 -5.92 -2.51
C ALA A 143 -3.14 -4.45 -2.08
N TYR A 144 -4.34 -3.88 -2.30
CA TYR A 144 -4.72 -2.52 -1.88
C TYR A 144 -4.45 -2.20 -0.38
N TYR A 145 -4.58 -3.23 0.48
CA TYR A 145 -4.52 -3.14 1.94
C TYR A 145 -3.09 -3.21 2.52
N GLN A 146 -2.06 -3.57 1.74
CA GLN A 146 -0.64 -3.47 2.17
C GLN A 146 -0.25 -2.02 2.51
N ASN A 147 -0.95 -1.06 1.90
CA ASN A 147 -0.67 0.37 2.00
C ASN A 147 -1.70 1.13 2.84
N PHE A 148 -2.18 0.49 3.90
CA PHE A 148 -3.10 1.07 4.87
C PHE A 148 -2.61 2.43 5.43
N ILE A 149 -1.31 2.68 5.48
CA ILE A 149 -0.74 3.96 5.92
C ILE A 149 -0.97 5.07 4.88
N TYR A 150 -0.84 4.76 3.59
CA TYR A 150 -0.93 5.74 2.50
C TYR A 150 -2.38 6.05 2.10
N THR A 151 -3.31 5.13 2.32
CA THR A 151 -4.75 5.38 2.13
C THR A 151 -5.33 6.29 3.22
N ARG A 152 -4.76 6.33 4.44
CA ARG A 152 -5.24 7.20 5.55
C ARG A 152 -5.25 8.68 5.20
N VAL A 153 -4.18 9.18 4.58
CA VAL A 153 -4.09 10.61 4.19
C VAL A 153 -5.13 10.93 3.12
N ASN A 154 -5.35 10.02 2.17
CA ASN A 154 -6.35 10.16 1.13
C ASN A 154 -7.78 10.12 1.68
N ILE A 155 -8.08 9.19 2.59
CA ILE A 155 -9.36 9.10 3.30
C ILE A 155 -9.59 10.36 4.15
N LEU A 156 -8.54 10.88 4.79
CA LEU A 156 -8.61 12.12 5.57
C LEU A 156 -8.95 13.32 4.68
N ILE A 157 -8.28 13.48 3.54
CA ILE A 157 -8.57 14.56 2.59
C ILE A 157 -10.00 14.42 2.03
N LEU A 158 -10.44 13.21 1.68
CA LEU A 158 -11.81 12.94 1.24
C LEU A 158 -12.83 13.34 2.30
N SER A 159 -12.55 13.00 3.57
CA SER A 159 -13.40 13.31 4.72
C SER A 159 -13.49 14.82 4.98
N ILE A 160 -12.35 15.52 5.00
CA ILE A 160 -12.29 16.98 5.17
C ILE A 160 -13.06 17.67 4.04
N PHE A 161 -12.86 17.23 2.81
CA PHE A 161 -13.56 17.79 1.66
C PHE A 161 -15.08 17.53 1.71
N SER A 162 -15.48 16.35 2.17
CA SER A 162 -16.89 16.00 2.38
C SER A 162 -17.54 16.86 3.47
N ILE A 163 -16.80 17.18 4.54
CA ILE A 163 -17.24 18.13 5.57
C ILE A 163 -17.43 19.53 4.96
N LEU A 164 -16.51 20.00 4.11
CA LEU A 164 -16.67 21.27 3.40
C LEU A 164 -17.92 21.29 2.52
N LEU A 165 -18.25 20.19 1.83
CA LEU A 165 -19.51 20.07 1.06
C LEU A 165 -20.75 20.19 1.95
N ILE A 166 -20.73 19.62 3.16
CA ILE A 166 -21.83 19.74 4.12
C ILE A 166 -22.02 21.20 4.54
N ILE A 167 -20.92 21.90 4.86
CA ILE A 167 -20.92 23.32 5.26
C ILE A 167 -21.50 24.20 4.14
N GLU A 168 -21.16 23.92 2.87
CA GLU A 168 -21.68 24.60 1.67
C GLU A 168 -23.11 24.18 1.28
N LYS A 169 -23.86 23.59 2.21
CA LYS A 169 -25.26 23.14 2.04
C LYS A 169 -25.44 22.05 0.96
N LYS A 170 -24.38 21.32 0.58
CA LYS A 170 -24.43 20.16 -0.32
C LYS A 170 -24.45 18.85 0.48
N LYS A 171 -25.40 18.77 1.41
CA LYS A 171 -25.47 17.75 2.47
C LYS A 171 -25.42 16.31 1.96
N ILE A 172 -26.19 15.98 0.93
CA ILE A 172 -26.30 14.60 0.42
C ILE A 172 -24.93 14.08 -0.05
N LEU A 173 -24.22 14.83 -0.88
CA LEU A 173 -22.89 14.44 -1.40
C LEU A 173 -21.83 14.41 -0.31
N GLY A 174 -21.86 15.35 0.62
CA GLY A 174 -20.92 15.35 1.75
C GLY A 174 -21.15 14.17 2.69
N ILE A 175 -22.41 13.81 2.99
CA ILE A 175 -22.73 12.62 3.79
C ILE A 175 -22.26 11.36 3.06
N LEU A 176 -22.53 11.25 1.75
CA LEU A 176 -22.11 10.12 0.93
C LEU A 176 -20.58 9.97 0.92
N GLY A 177 -19.86 11.07 0.82
CA GLY A 177 -18.40 11.09 0.89
C GLY A 177 -17.84 10.67 2.25
N ILE A 178 -18.49 11.05 3.37
CA ILE A 178 -18.12 10.58 4.72
C ILE A 178 -18.35 9.07 4.84
N PHE A 179 -19.52 8.56 4.42
CA PHE A 179 -19.78 7.11 4.46
C PHE A 179 -18.81 6.33 3.57
N LEU A 180 -18.46 6.88 2.40
CA LEU A 180 -17.44 6.30 1.53
C LEU A 180 -16.07 6.25 2.21
N SER A 181 -15.65 7.34 2.85
CA SER A 181 -14.42 7.38 3.65
C SER A 181 -14.38 6.30 4.74
N ILE A 182 -15.46 6.18 5.52
CA ILE A 182 -15.57 5.20 6.61
C ILE A 182 -15.59 3.77 6.04
N GLY A 183 -16.35 3.54 4.97
CA GLY A 183 -16.45 2.24 4.31
C GLY A 183 -15.12 1.77 3.77
N ILE A 184 -14.37 2.64 3.08
CA ILE A 184 -13.00 2.34 2.62
C ILE A 184 -12.11 1.99 3.81
N LEU A 185 -12.21 2.73 4.92
CA LEU A 185 -11.38 2.50 6.10
C LEU A 185 -11.68 1.16 6.79
N LEU A 186 -12.96 0.80 6.94
CA LEU A 186 -13.40 -0.46 7.52
C LEU A 186 -13.04 -1.67 6.64
N LEU A 187 -13.32 -1.60 5.34
CA LEU A 187 -12.94 -2.64 4.38
C LEU A 187 -11.42 -2.82 4.33
N SER A 188 -10.67 -1.73 4.33
CA SER A 188 -9.19 -1.82 4.34
C SER A 188 -8.67 -2.47 5.63
N ALA A 189 -9.32 -2.26 6.77
CA ALA A 189 -8.91 -2.83 8.06
C ALA A 189 -9.21 -4.33 8.16
N ASP A 190 -10.42 -4.76 7.75
CA ASP A 190 -10.82 -6.17 7.74
C ASP A 190 -9.96 -7.00 6.78
N MET A 191 -9.68 -6.46 5.59
CA MET A 191 -8.80 -7.11 4.61
C MET A 191 -7.34 -7.21 5.07
N PHE A 192 -6.87 -6.29 5.92
CA PHE A 192 -5.52 -6.33 6.50
C PHE A 192 -5.36 -7.45 7.55
N ALA A 193 -6.41 -7.76 8.31
CA ALA A 193 -6.34 -8.78 9.35
C ALA A 193 -6.21 -10.22 8.81
N ASN A 194 -6.58 -10.45 7.55
CA ASN A 194 -6.85 -11.80 7.03
C ASN A 194 -5.84 -12.34 5.98
N LYS A 195 -4.66 -11.74 5.77
CA LYS A 195 -3.76 -12.17 4.67
C LYS A 195 -2.28 -12.47 5.00
N THR A 196 -1.79 -13.48 4.28
CA THR A 196 -0.43 -14.06 4.28
C THR A 196 0.18 -13.87 2.88
N TYR A 197 1.47 -13.52 2.77
CA TYR A 197 2.19 -13.34 1.49
C TYR A 197 3.38 -14.28 1.38
N THR A 198 3.64 -14.80 0.18
CA THR A 198 4.94 -15.38 -0.20
C THR A 198 5.89 -14.25 -0.62
N LEU A 199 7.13 -14.27 -0.14
CA LEU A 199 8.12 -13.22 -0.41
C LEU A 199 8.87 -13.45 -1.73
N GLU A 200 9.45 -12.40 -2.32
CA GLU A 200 10.33 -12.55 -3.50
C GLU A 200 11.69 -13.18 -3.13
N ASP A 201 12.31 -13.92 -4.06
CA ASP A 201 13.55 -14.68 -3.84
C ASP A 201 14.68 -13.87 -3.19
N THR A 202 14.83 -12.59 -3.53
CA THR A 202 15.87 -11.72 -2.94
C THR A 202 15.57 -11.37 -1.49
N GLU A 203 14.32 -11.03 -1.18
CA GLU A 203 13.89 -10.70 0.19
C GLU A 203 13.89 -11.96 1.07
N GLN A 204 13.47 -13.10 0.53
CA GLN A 204 13.61 -14.39 1.20
C GLN A 204 15.06 -14.68 1.59
N LYS A 205 16.01 -14.51 0.66
CA LYS A 205 17.43 -14.75 0.95
C LYS A 205 17.97 -13.84 2.03
N GLU A 206 17.56 -12.57 2.06
CA GLU A 206 17.96 -11.64 3.13
C GLU A 206 17.41 -12.07 4.49
N ILE A 207 16.13 -12.44 4.55
CA ILE A 207 15.48 -12.91 5.78
C ILE A 207 16.11 -14.22 6.25
N ILE A 208 16.36 -15.17 5.35
CA ILE A 208 17.02 -16.45 5.66
C ILE A 208 18.45 -16.18 6.16
N ALA A 209 19.23 -15.33 5.48
CA ALA A 209 20.58 -14.99 5.89
C ALA A 209 20.63 -14.33 7.29
N TYR A 210 19.57 -13.61 7.65
CA TYR A 210 19.42 -13.01 8.97
C TYR A 210 19.03 -14.05 10.04
N ILE A 211 18.03 -14.90 9.80
CA ILE A 211 17.47 -15.80 10.82
C ILE A 211 18.26 -17.11 11.00
N ASP A 212 18.85 -17.65 9.94
CA ASP A 212 19.56 -18.93 9.95
C ASP A 212 20.69 -19.02 10.99
N PRO A 213 21.61 -18.03 11.13
CA PRO A 213 22.63 -18.09 12.18
C PRO A 213 22.02 -18.00 13.59
N LEU A 214 20.97 -17.19 13.78
CA LEU A 214 20.30 -17.03 15.08
C LEU A 214 19.61 -18.31 15.52
N ALA A 215 18.84 -18.93 14.61
CA ALA A 215 18.14 -20.19 14.85
C ALA A 215 19.11 -21.32 15.21
N LYS A 216 20.22 -21.45 14.46
CA LYS A 216 21.25 -22.46 14.71
C LYS A 216 21.95 -22.27 16.06
N GLU A 217 22.30 -21.04 16.42
CA GLU A 217 22.91 -20.75 17.73
C GLU A 217 21.93 -21.05 18.88
N MET A 218 20.67 -20.62 18.73
CA MET A 218 19.61 -20.85 19.71
C MET A 218 19.40 -22.34 19.98
N PHE A 219 19.32 -23.17 18.92
CA PHE A 219 19.20 -24.61 19.07
C PHE A 219 20.51 -25.31 19.47
N GLY A 220 21.66 -24.67 19.28
CA GLY A 220 22.92 -25.05 19.89
C GLY A 220 22.86 -24.97 21.41
N TYR A 221 22.30 -23.89 21.97
CA TYR A 221 22.06 -23.76 23.41
C TYR A 221 21.01 -24.77 23.90
N TYR A 222 19.93 -24.96 23.13
CA TYR A 222 18.93 -26.00 23.40
C TYR A 222 19.58 -27.36 23.56
N ASN A 223 20.50 -27.77 22.68
CA ASN A 223 21.23 -29.03 22.73
C ASN A 223 22.23 -29.14 23.88
N LYS A 224 22.76 -28.02 24.37
CA LYS A 224 23.63 -27.96 25.56
C LYS A 224 22.88 -27.90 26.89
N LYS A 225 21.54 -27.82 26.87
CA LYS A 225 20.68 -27.57 28.05
C LYS A 225 20.95 -26.19 28.68
N ASP A 226 21.45 -25.25 27.89
CA ASP A 226 21.75 -23.89 28.32
C ASP A 226 20.54 -22.98 28.04
N TYR A 227 19.50 -23.12 28.87
CA TYR A 227 18.22 -22.44 28.65
C TYR A 227 18.27 -20.94 28.94
N ASP A 228 19.25 -20.49 29.73
CA ASP A 228 19.47 -19.07 30.00
C ASP A 228 19.96 -18.35 28.73
N ASN A 229 20.90 -18.97 28.00
CA ASN A 229 21.36 -18.44 26.71
C ASN A 229 20.46 -18.80 25.53
N PHE A 230 19.57 -19.80 25.67
CA PHE A 230 18.55 -20.08 24.65
C PHE A 230 17.73 -18.82 24.32
N CYS A 231 17.44 -17.97 25.30
CA CYS A 231 16.70 -16.74 25.07
C CYS A 231 17.53 -15.48 24.79
N LYS A 232 18.80 -15.63 24.40
CA LYS A 232 19.67 -14.51 24.01
C LYS A 232 19.06 -13.61 22.93
N TYR A 233 18.29 -14.19 22.01
CA TYR A 233 17.61 -13.50 20.90
C TYR A 233 16.08 -13.45 21.08
N CYS A 234 15.53 -13.81 22.25
CA CYS A 234 14.10 -13.75 22.48
C CYS A 234 13.64 -12.31 22.68
N GLY A 235 12.75 -11.83 21.81
CA GLY A 235 11.96 -10.64 22.07
C GLY A 235 11.09 -10.81 23.33
N ALA A 236 10.60 -9.70 23.87
CA ALA A 236 9.86 -9.69 25.14
C ALA A 236 8.64 -10.65 25.16
N VAL A 237 7.95 -10.78 24.02
CA VAL A 237 6.78 -11.66 23.88
C VAL A 237 7.20 -13.12 24.01
N LEU A 238 8.23 -13.52 23.27
CA LEU A 238 8.73 -14.89 23.29
C LEU A 238 9.29 -15.28 24.65
N ASN A 239 10.06 -14.40 25.28
CA ASN A 239 10.59 -14.63 26.61
C ASN A 239 9.46 -14.90 27.63
N ASN A 240 8.38 -14.10 27.58
CA ASN A 240 7.20 -14.30 28.42
C ASN A 240 6.47 -15.63 28.14
N MET A 241 6.40 -16.08 26.88
CA MET A 241 5.81 -17.39 26.54
C MET A 241 6.63 -18.54 27.13
N LEU A 242 7.96 -18.44 27.06
CA LEU A 242 8.87 -19.47 27.55
C LEU A 242 8.94 -19.57 29.08
N ILE A 243 8.62 -18.49 29.80
CA ILE A 243 8.40 -18.55 31.25
C ILE A 243 7.19 -19.45 31.58
N ARG A 244 6.12 -19.38 30.78
CA ARG A 244 4.89 -20.15 31.00
C ARG A 244 5.02 -21.60 30.52
N ASN A 245 5.63 -21.81 29.36
CA ASN A 245 5.86 -23.11 28.74
C ASN A 245 7.35 -23.26 28.41
N PRO A 246 8.17 -23.74 29.37
CA PRO A 246 9.61 -23.77 29.19
C PRO A 246 10.03 -24.78 28.13
N ILE A 247 10.95 -24.39 27.25
CA ILE A 247 11.46 -25.23 26.15
C ILE A 247 12.15 -26.52 26.63
N LYS A 248 12.58 -26.57 27.91
CA LYS A 248 13.10 -27.80 28.53
C LYS A 248 12.10 -28.96 28.46
N ASN A 249 10.81 -28.66 28.60
CA ASN A 249 9.74 -29.67 28.53
C ASN A 249 9.66 -30.28 27.11
N THR A 250 9.84 -29.44 26.09
CA THR A 250 9.91 -29.90 24.69
C THR A 250 11.11 -30.82 24.47
N ARG A 251 12.26 -30.52 25.10
CA ARG A 251 13.46 -31.37 25.02
C ARG A 251 13.26 -32.73 25.66
N ASP A 252 12.59 -32.79 26.79
CA ASP A 252 12.35 -34.06 27.47
C ASP A 252 11.49 -35.01 26.62
N VAL A 253 10.63 -34.46 25.75
CA VAL A 253 9.77 -35.21 24.83
C VAL A 253 10.51 -35.52 23.50
N LEU A 254 10.98 -34.50 22.79
CA LEU A 254 11.53 -34.65 21.43
C LEU A 254 13.02 -35.01 21.41
N GLY A 255 13.73 -34.83 22.52
CA GLY A 255 15.18 -35.01 22.58
C GLY A 255 15.97 -33.82 22.01
N PRO A 256 17.30 -33.95 21.86
CA PRO A 256 18.11 -32.95 21.19
C PRO A 256 17.71 -32.82 19.72
N TYR A 257 17.89 -31.61 19.20
CA TYR A 257 17.79 -31.30 17.79
C TYR A 257 19.00 -31.88 17.04
N VAL A 258 18.79 -32.37 15.81
CA VAL A 258 19.84 -32.98 14.98
C VAL A 258 20.30 -32.03 13.87
N TYR A 259 19.40 -31.63 12.97
CA TYR A 259 19.70 -30.72 11.86
C TYR A 259 18.46 -29.97 11.34
N PHE A 260 18.70 -28.80 10.72
CA PHE A 260 17.73 -27.94 10.05
C PHE A 260 17.81 -28.27 8.56
N ASN A 261 16.67 -28.54 7.93
CA ASN A 261 16.58 -28.53 6.47
C ASN A 261 16.54 -27.09 5.94
N GLU A 262 16.61 -26.96 4.62
CA GLU A 262 16.31 -25.68 3.96
C GLU A 262 14.90 -25.20 4.34
N PRO A 263 14.69 -23.88 4.53
CA PRO A 263 13.39 -23.33 4.86
C PRO A 263 12.32 -23.81 3.88
N SER A 264 11.24 -24.40 4.40
CA SER A 264 10.11 -24.88 3.58
C SER A 264 9.18 -23.75 3.17
N ASN A 265 9.10 -22.71 4.00
CA ASN A 265 8.20 -21.59 3.77
C ASN A 265 8.75 -20.29 4.37
N VAL A 266 8.68 -19.20 3.60
CA VAL A 266 9.09 -17.86 4.03
C VAL A 266 8.01 -16.87 3.63
N ILE A 267 7.21 -16.49 4.61
CA ILE A 267 5.99 -15.70 4.38
C ILE A 267 5.99 -14.43 5.24
N ARG A 268 5.18 -13.46 4.83
CA ARG A 268 4.88 -12.28 5.62
C ARG A 268 3.39 -12.26 5.97
N LYS A 269 3.05 -12.10 7.25
CA LYS A 269 1.66 -12.03 7.72
C LYS A 269 1.51 -10.95 8.79
N GLY A 270 0.57 -10.02 8.58
CA GLY A 270 0.34 -8.91 9.52
C GLY A 270 1.59 -8.05 9.80
N GLY A 271 2.44 -7.85 8.78
CA GLY A 271 3.67 -7.05 8.89
C GLY A 271 4.90 -7.79 9.42
N ARG A 272 4.73 -9.01 9.95
CA ARG A 272 5.81 -9.87 10.48
C ARG A 272 6.23 -10.91 9.47
N PHE A 273 7.50 -11.31 9.52
CA PHE A 273 8.05 -12.42 8.76
C PHE A 273 7.91 -13.72 9.55
N TYR A 274 7.58 -14.78 8.84
CA TYR A 274 7.48 -16.13 9.37
C TYR A 274 8.38 -17.01 8.52
N VAL A 275 9.32 -17.67 9.18
CA VAL A 275 10.32 -18.53 8.52
C VAL A 275 10.16 -19.91 9.10
N GLU A 276 9.67 -20.84 8.29
CA GLU A 276 9.43 -22.22 8.67
C GLU A 276 10.60 -23.09 8.24
N TYR A 277 11.18 -23.79 9.21
CA TYR A 277 12.21 -24.78 9.00
C TYR A 277 11.66 -26.17 9.29
N PRO A 278 11.85 -27.14 8.40
CA PRO A 278 11.71 -28.54 8.75
C PRO A 278 12.92 -28.97 9.61
N VAL A 279 12.63 -29.57 10.76
CA VAL A 279 13.60 -29.88 11.80
C VAL A 279 13.53 -31.35 12.18
N GLN A 280 14.67 -32.04 12.24
CA GLN A 280 14.74 -33.39 12.79
C GLN A 280 15.18 -33.35 14.25
N PHE A 281 14.37 -33.95 15.13
CA PHE A 281 14.74 -34.23 16.52
C PHE A 281 15.11 -35.70 16.70
N GLN A 282 15.94 -36.00 17.71
CA GLN A 282 16.43 -37.37 17.94
C GLN A 282 15.32 -38.38 18.24
N ASN A 283 14.29 -37.97 18.99
CA ASN A 283 13.19 -38.85 19.38
C ASN A 283 11.90 -38.60 18.58
N GLY A 284 11.93 -37.70 17.59
CA GLY A 284 10.76 -37.40 16.76
C GLY A 284 10.57 -38.45 15.67
N GLU A 285 9.33 -38.92 15.48
CA GLU A 285 8.97 -39.92 14.46
C GLU A 285 9.02 -39.37 13.02
N GLY A 286 9.27 -38.07 12.84
CA GLY A 286 9.38 -37.40 11.55
C GLY A 286 9.93 -35.98 11.66
N LEU A 287 9.73 -35.20 10.60
CA LEU A 287 10.08 -33.77 10.58
C LEU A 287 9.09 -32.99 11.43
N THR A 288 9.60 -32.14 12.32
CA THR A 288 8.84 -31.12 13.03
C THR A 288 9.10 -29.78 12.36
N TYR A 289 8.04 -29.03 12.07
CA TYR A 289 8.12 -27.72 11.45
C TYR A 289 8.24 -26.66 12.53
N LEU A 290 9.35 -25.94 12.51
CA LEU A 290 9.64 -24.85 13.43
C LEU A 290 9.47 -23.52 12.71
N THR A 291 8.49 -22.74 13.13
CA THR A 291 8.21 -21.41 12.57
C THR A 291 8.76 -20.33 13.48
N PHE A 292 9.69 -19.51 12.98
CA PHE A 292 10.19 -18.31 13.64
C PHE A 292 9.41 -17.08 13.21
N VAL A 293 9.12 -16.18 14.16
CA VAL A 293 8.42 -14.91 13.90
C VAL A 293 9.36 -13.73 14.14
N ILE A 294 9.50 -12.87 13.14
CA ILE A 294 10.41 -11.71 13.13
C ILE A 294 9.64 -10.46 12.73
N GLU A 295 9.85 -9.32 13.41
CA GLU A 295 9.18 -8.05 13.04
C GLU A 295 9.99 -7.20 12.07
N ASP A 296 11.33 -7.19 12.19
CA ASP A 296 12.25 -6.39 11.37
C ASP A 296 13.62 -7.08 11.29
N ILE A 297 14.32 -6.91 10.16
CA ILE A 297 15.68 -7.42 9.90
C ILE A 297 16.75 -6.31 9.97
N SER A 298 16.34 -5.04 10.09
CA SER A 298 17.23 -3.89 9.90
C SER A 298 17.90 -3.35 11.16
N SER A 299 17.40 -3.69 12.37
CA SER A 299 17.79 -2.95 13.58
C SER A 299 17.88 -3.76 14.90
N ASP A 300 17.26 -4.93 14.98
CA ASP A 300 17.15 -5.70 16.23
C ASP A 300 17.28 -7.20 15.94
N PRO A 301 18.27 -7.95 16.50
CA PRO A 301 18.41 -9.39 16.33
C PRO A 301 17.40 -10.18 17.21
N SER A 302 16.13 -9.82 17.15
CA SER A 302 15.09 -10.37 18.04
C SER A 302 14.10 -11.28 17.31
N ILE A 303 13.88 -12.46 17.89
CA ILE A 303 12.86 -13.43 17.53
C ILE A 303 11.66 -13.21 18.46
N TYR A 304 10.52 -12.83 17.88
CA TYR A 304 9.33 -12.41 18.63
C TYR A 304 8.39 -13.57 18.98
N GLY A 305 8.55 -14.71 18.31
CA GLY A 305 7.83 -15.93 18.59
C GLY A 305 8.49 -17.14 17.93
N PHE A 306 8.21 -18.32 18.47
CA PHE A 306 8.42 -19.58 17.76
C PHE A 306 7.19 -20.47 17.94
N ALA A 307 6.93 -21.34 16.96
CA ALA A 307 5.93 -22.38 17.04
C ALA A 307 6.50 -23.69 16.51
N LEU A 308 6.07 -24.82 17.09
CA LEU A 308 6.40 -26.16 16.62
C LEU A 308 5.11 -26.83 16.17
N SER A 309 5.15 -27.49 15.01
CA SER A 309 4.03 -28.21 14.43
C SER A 309 4.51 -29.52 13.80
N ASP A 310 3.72 -30.58 13.89
CA ASP A 310 3.99 -31.85 13.20
C ASP A 310 3.49 -31.82 11.74
N LYS A 311 2.89 -30.70 11.32
CA LYS A 311 2.41 -30.45 9.96
C LYS A 311 2.98 -29.15 9.44
N GLN A 312 3.31 -29.15 8.15
CA GLN A 312 3.67 -27.94 7.43
C GLN A 312 2.50 -26.95 7.43
N GLU A 313 2.76 -25.67 7.72
CA GLU A 313 1.74 -24.63 7.54
C GLU A 313 1.52 -24.36 6.04
N GLU A 314 0.27 -24.56 5.58
CA GLU A 314 -0.20 -24.23 4.23
C GLU A 314 -0.46 -22.73 4.03
#